data_AF-A0A1C5DUW8-F1
#
_entry.id   AF-A0A1C5DUW8-F1
#
_cell.length_a   1.000
_cell.length_b   1.000
_cell.length_c   1.000
_cell.angle_alpha   90.00
_cell.angle_beta   90.00
_cell.angle_gamma   90.00
#
_symmetry.space_group_name_H-M   'P 1'
#
loop_
_entity.id
_entity.type
_entity.pdbx_description
1 polymer ?
#
loop_
_entity_poly.entity_id
_entity_poly.type
_entity_poly.pdbx_seq_one_letter_code
_entity_poly.pdbx_strand_id
1 'polypeptide(L)'
;MIRRMDTWTFYSGPMPLVEVTYAPGVAESQLRELGSVLPHLVSKAVECPEEPYDGALRPGDVEIRFRRLGPLDRGGLDVVIEVKSKWFESRAANRQQRVDRLHEDIRAVTGLRDFGIYLSLPSAAWSQGD
;
A
#
# COMPACT_ATOMS: atom_id res chain seq x y z
N MET A 1 30.84 9.08 -32.90
CA MET A 1 30.23 9.78 -31.75
C MET A 1 29.40 8.75 -30.99
N ILE A 2 29.97 8.21 -29.91
CA ILE A 2 29.42 7.10 -29.14
C ILE A 2 28.34 7.67 -28.20
N ARG A 3 27.09 7.22 -28.34
CA ARG A 3 26.03 7.50 -27.36
C ARG A 3 26.33 6.68 -26.10
N ARG A 4 26.78 7.34 -25.02
CA ARG A 4 26.66 6.79 -23.67
C ARG A 4 25.21 6.96 -23.23
N MET A 5 24.46 5.87 -23.20
CA MET A 5 23.18 5.77 -22.47
C MET A 5 23.49 5.10 -21.13
N ASP A 6 24.07 5.87 -20.22
CA ASP A 6 24.23 5.46 -18.82
C ASP A 6 23.11 6.15 -18.02
N THR A 7 21.89 5.65 -18.12
CA THR A 7 20.81 6.00 -17.19
C THR A 7 20.54 4.79 -16.30
N TRP A 8 21.48 4.52 -15.41
CA TRP A 8 21.22 3.79 -14.17
C TRP A 8 20.48 4.74 -13.23
N THR A 9 19.19 4.93 -13.47
CA THR A 9 18.32 5.51 -12.45
C THR A 9 17.91 4.34 -11.57
N PHE A 10 18.53 4.21 -10.40
CA PHE A 10 18.00 3.39 -9.31
C PHE A 10 16.51 3.69 -9.21
N TYR A 11 15.67 2.69 -9.44
CA TYR A 11 14.23 2.83 -9.29
C TYR A 11 13.93 2.95 -7.79
N SER A 12 14.09 4.15 -7.24
CA SER A 12 13.57 4.52 -5.93
C SER A 12 12.08 4.83 -6.09
N GLY A 13 11.29 3.85 -6.51
CA GLY A 13 9.83 3.98 -6.42
C GLY A 13 9.44 4.14 -4.94
N PRO A 14 8.34 4.83 -4.63
CA PRO A 14 7.75 4.68 -3.31
C PRO A 14 7.52 3.20 -3.12
N MET A 15 8.09 2.65 -2.07
CA MET A 15 7.82 1.28 -1.63
C MET A 15 6.83 1.40 -0.48
N PRO A 16 5.50 1.41 -0.72
CA PRO A 16 4.55 1.45 0.36
C PRO A 16 4.71 0.15 1.15
N LEU A 17 4.87 0.28 2.46
CA LEU A 17 4.81 -0.87 3.35
C LEU A 17 3.36 -1.01 3.81
N VAL A 18 2.79 -2.18 3.57
CA VAL A 18 1.41 -2.50 3.94
C VAL A 18 1.41 -3.59 4.99
N GLU A 19 0.78 -3.32 6.13
CA GLU A 19 0.50 -4.32 7.14
C GLU A 19 -1.01 -4.54 7.21
N VAL A 20 -1.43 -5.78 6.97
CA VAL A 20 -2.82 -6.21 7.08
C VAL A 20 -2.94 -7.02 8.36
N THR A 21 -3.58 -6.44 9.37
CA THR A 21 -3.94 -7.14 10.59
C THR A 21 -5.39 -7.62 10.49
N TYR A 22 -5.66 -8.90 10.77
CA TYR A 22 -6.99 -9.49 10.54
C TYR A 22 -7.46 -10.41 11.68
N ALA A 23 -8.77 -10.45 11.90
CA ALA A 23 -9.42 -11.29 12.88
C ALA A 23 -9.38 -12.78 12.46
N PRO A 24 -9.32 -13.72 13.44
CA PRO A 24 -9.34 -15.16 13.18
C PRO A 24 -10.46 -15.68 12.27
N GLY A 25 -11.61 -15.00 12.22
CA GLY A 25 -12.78 -15.40 11.44
C GLY A 25 -12.73 -15.00 9.97
N VAL A 26 -11.75 -14.18 9.55
CA VAL A 26 -11.61 -13.75 8.16
C VAL A 26 -11.17 -14.93 7.30
N ALA A 27 -11.92 -15.21 6.23
CA ALA A 27 -11.64 -16.32 5.34
C ALA A 27 -10.32 -16.13 4.58
N GLU A 28 -9.54 -17.21 4.43
CA GLU A 28 -8.27 -17.17 3.70
C GLU A 28 -8.44 -16.74 2.23
N SER A 29 -9.53 -17.12 1.58
CA SER A 29 -9.86 -16.67 0.22
C SER A 29 -9.96 -15.15 0.11
N GLN A 30 -10.59 -14.51 1.08
CA GLN A 30 -10.72 -13.06 1.16
C GLN A 30 -9.36 -12.38 1.41
N LEU A 31 -8.50 -12.99 2.22
CA LEU A 31 -7.13 -12.50 2.45
C LEU A 31 -6.26 -12.62 1.17
N ARG A 32 -6.41 -13.71 0.41
CA ARG A 32 -5.71 -13.92 -0.86
C ARG A 32 -6.16 -12.93 -1.92
N GLU A 33 -7.47 -12.69 -2.01
CA GLU A 33 -8.03 -11.66 -2.89
C GLU A 33 -7.56 -10.27 -2.48
N LEU A 34 -7.59 -9.93 -1.19
CA LEU A 34 -7.06 -8.67 -0.71
C LEU A 34 -5.57 -8.52 -1.07
N GLY A 35 -4.78 -9.57 -0.88
CA GLY A 35 -3.35 -9.57 -1.23
C GLY A 35 -3.06 -9.40 -2.73
N SER A 36 -3.97 -9.83 -3.61
CA SER A 36 -3.79 -9.67 -5.06
C SER A 36 -4.14 -8.26 -5.55
N VAL A 37 -5.08 -7.57 -4.89
CA VAL A 37 -5.56 -6.25 -5.33
C VAL A 37 -4.84 -5.10 -4.63
N LEU A 38 -4.38 -5.29 -3.39
CA LEU A 38 -3.76 -4.25 -2.58
C LEU A 38 -2.57 -3.55 -3.25
N PRO A 39 -1.62 -4.25 -3.90
CA PRO A 39 -0.47 -3.57 -4.51
C PRO A 39 -0.91 -2.48 -5.50
N HIS A 40 -1.88 -2.80 -6.35
CA HIS A 40 -2.36 -1.86 -7.36
C HIS A 40 -3.15 -0.70 -6.75
N LEU A 41 -4.07 -1.02 -5.84
CA LEU A 41 -4.93 -0.02 -5.21
C LEU A 41 -4.13 0.94 -4.33
N VAL A 42 -3.15 0.44 -3.58
CA VAL A 42 -2.27 1.26 -2.76
C VAL A 42 -1.41 2.17 -3.62
N SER A 43 -0.79 1.67 -4.70
CA SER A 43 0.02 2.49 -5.60
C SER A 43 -0.80 3.64 -6.20
N LYS A 44 -2.03 3.38 -6.65
CA LYS A 44 -2.96 4.45 -7.08
C LYS A 44 -3.30 5.43 -5.95
N ALA A 45 -3.58 4.92 -4.75
CA ALA A 45 -3.96 5.77 -3.63
C ALA A 45 -2.84 6.71 -3.19
N VAL A 46 -1.57 6.29 -3.31
CA VAL A 46 -0.41 7.08 -2.88
C VAL A 46 0.33 7.78 -4.03
N GLU A 47 -0.06 7.60 -5.29
CA GLU A 47 0.59 8.28 -6.41
C GLU A 47 0.60 9.81 -6.25
N CYS A 48 1.69 10.45 -6.64
CA CYS A 48 1.79 11.91 -6.63
C CYS A 48 2.74 12.39 -7.73
N PRO A 49 2.80 13.69 -8.04
CA PRO A 49 3.66 14.20 -9.13
C PRO A 49 5.15 13.81 -9.00
N GLU A 50 5.65 13.71 -7.77
CA GLU A 50 7.03 13.34 -7.45
C GLU A 50 7.29 11.84 -7.67
N GLU A 51 6.26 11.02 -7.51
CA GLU A 51 6.32 9.57 -7.61
C GLU A 51 5.04 9.08 -8.31
N PRO A 52 4.97 9.25 -9.65
CA PRO A 52 3.81 8.84 -10.42
C PRO A 52 3.73 7.31 -10.50
N TYR A 53 2.51 6.78 -10.58
CA TYR A 53 2.27 5.37 -10.82
C TYR A 53 1.89 5.14 -12.29
N ASP A 54 2.66 4.32 -12.99
CA ASP A 54 2.47 4.01 -14.42
C ASP A 54 1.39 2.95 -14.69
N GLY A 55 0.79 2.42 -13.62
CA GLY A 55 -0.19 1.33 -13.70
C GLY A 55 0.42 -0.07 -13.81
N ALA A 56 1.75 -0.19 -13.88
CA ALA A 56 2.46 -1.45 -14.04
C ALA A 56 3.24 -1.79 -12.76
N LEU A 57 2.73 -2.78 -12.00
CA LEU A 57 3.42 -3.28 -10.81
C LEU A 57 4.62 -4.13 -11.20
N ARG A 58 5.71 -3.93 -10.48
CA ARG A 58 6.94 -4.71 -10.55
C ARG A 58 7.17 -5.40 -9.20
N PRO A 59 7.90 -6.54 -9.19
CA PRO A 59 8.34 -7.14 -7.95
C PRO A 59 9.08 -6.12 -7.09
N GLY A 60 8.72 -6.03 -5.81
CA GLY A 60 9.26 -5.03 -4.90
C GLY A 60 8.30 -3.86 -4.68
N ASP A 61 7.66 -3.31 -5.70
CA ASP A 61 6.96 -2.00 -5.64
C ASP A 61 6.03 -1.79 -4.43
N VAL A 62 5.42 -2.85 -3.92
CA VAL A 62 4.65 -2.84 -2.66
C VAL A 62 5.01 -4.06 -1.83
N GLU A 63 5.33 -3.85 -0.56
CA GLU A 63 5.53 -4.97 0.38
C GLU A 63 4.31 -5.11 1.28
N ILE A 64 3.72 -6.32 1.32
CA ILE A 64 2.52 -6.62 2.10
C ILE A 64 2.81 -7.72 3.11
N ARG A 65 2.43 -7.47 4.37
CA ARG A 65 2.52 -8.45 5.46
C ARG A 65 1.14 -8.71 6.04
N PHE A 66 0.76 -9.98 6.10
CA PHE A 66 -0.48 -10.40 6.74
C PHE A 66 -0.18 -10.91 8.14
N ARG A 67 -0.81 -10.30 9.14
CA ARG A 67 -0.71 -10.68 10.55
C ARG A 67 -2.08 -11.02 11.10
N ARG A 68 -2.25 -12.25 11.58
CA ARG A 68 -3.45 -12.63 12.33
C ARG A 68 -3.44 -11.99 13.72
N LEU A 69 -4.58 -11.48 14.18
CA LEU A 69 -4.76 -11.04 15.56
C LEU A 69 -4.54 -12.20 16.54
N GLY A 70 -3.73 -11.96 17.56
CA GLY A 70 -3.47 -12.86 18.67
C GLY A 70 -4.51 -12.73 19.79
N PRO A 71 -4.46 -13.62 20.81
CA PRO A 71 -5.46 -13.67 21.88
C PRO A 71 -5.47 -12.44 22.80
N LEU A 72 -4.36 -11.70 22.84
CA LEU A 72 -4.22 -10.48 23.64
C LEU A 72 -4.47 -9.19 22.83
N ASP A 73 -4.53 -9.28 21.50
CA ASP A 73 -4.84 -8.13 20.67
C ASP A 73 -6.33 -7.75 20.84
N ARG A 74 -6.64 -6.46 20.71
CA ARG A 74 -8.00 -5.91 20.85
C ARG A 74 -8.27 -4.94 19.71
N GLY A 75 -9.44 -5.05 19.09
CA GLY A 75 -9.88 -4.20 18.00
C GLY A 75 -11.37 -4.43 17.73
N GLY A 76 -12.02 -3.44 17.10
CA GLY A 76 -13.44 -3.51 16.74
C GLY A 76 -13.72 -3.81 15.27
N LEU A 77 -12.67 -4.01 14.47
CA LEU A 77 -12.76 -4.26 13.03
C LEU A 77 -12.18 -5.63 12.71
N ASP A 78 -12.79 -6.34 11.75
CA ASP A 78 -12.28 -7.61 11.25
C ASP A 78 -10.93 -7.47 10.53
N VAL A 79 -10.68 -6.34 9.86
CA VAL A 79 -9.42 -6.08 9.15
C VAL A 79 -8.94 -4.63 9.36
N VAL A 80 -7.65 -4.44 9.62
CA VAL A 80 -6.99 -3.13 9.61
C VAL A 80 -5.83 -3.17 8.61
N ILE A 81 -5.81 -2.20 7.70
CA ILE A 81 -4.79 -2.07 6.66
C ILE A 81 -3.99 -0.82 6.95
N GLU A 82 -2.77 -0.98 7.46
CA GLU A 82 -1.83 0.12 7.62
C GLU A 82 -1.03 0.29 6.35
N VAL A 83 -1.00 1.51 5.81
CA VAL A 83 -0.21 1.88 4.64
C VAL A 83 0.82 2.92 5.09
N LYS A 84 2.10 2.63 4.87
CA LYS A 84 3.20 3.58 5.09
C LYS A 84 3.79 3.95 3.75
N SER A 85 3.73 5.23 3.39
CA SER A 85 4.34 5.73 2.15
C SER A 85 5.16 6.99 2.42
N LYS A 86 6.17 7.28 1.60
CA LYS A 86 7.05 8.42 1.82
C LYS A 86 6.26 9.73 1.88
N TRP A 87 6.67 10.65 2.76
CA TRP A 87 6.06 11.97 2.81
C TRP A 87 6.42 12.82 1.59
N PHE A 88 5.40 13.40 0.96
CA PHE A 88 5.48 14.55 0.05
C PHE A 88 4.33 15.48 0.36
N GLU A 89 4.52 16.79 0.15
CA GLU A 89 3.49 17.79 0.39
C GLU A 89 2.23 17.52 -0.47
N SER A 90 2.43 17.22 -1.75
CA SER A 90 1.37 16.90 -2.72
C SER A 90 0.53 15.69 -2.32
N ARG A 91 1.16 14.66 -1.71
CA ARG A 91 0.51 13.44 -1.20
C ARG A 91 -0.22 13.71 0.13
N ALA A 92 0.38 14.54 0.98
CA ALA A 92 -0.18 14.90 2.28
C ALA A 92 -1.39 15.83 2.19
N ALA A 93 -1.44 16.70 1.16
CA ALA A 93 -2.49 17.70 0.97
C ALA A 93 -3.90 17.11 0.88
N ASN A 94 -4.05 15.90 0.32
CA ASN A 94 -5.33 15.21 0.14
C ASN A 94 -5.35 13.81 0.78
N ARG A 95 -4.60 13.62 1.88
CA ARG A 95 -4.44 12.30 2.53
C ARG A 95 -5.76 11.61 2.89
N GLN A 96 -6.75 12.39 3.37
CA GLN A 96 -8.04 11.83 3.80
C GLN A 96 -8.83 11.31 2.59
N GLN A 97 -8.93 12.13 1.54
CA GLN A 97 -9.58 11.72 0.29
C GLN A 97 -8.94 10.46 -0.33
N ARG A 98 -7.61 10.32 -0.23
CA ARG A 98 -6.90 9.13 -0.71
C ARG A 98 -7.28 7.88 0.05
N VAL A 99 -7.35 7.96 1.39
CA VAL A 99 -7.72 6.80 2.21
C VAL A 99 -9.20 6.45 2.07
N ASP A 100 -10.08 7.45 1.95
CA ASP A 100 -11.52 7.24 1.71
C ASP A 100 -11.74 6.54 0.37
N ARG A 101 -11.05 6.99 -0.69
CA ARG A 101 -11.12 6.35 -2.00
C ARG A 101 -10.56 4.93 -1.98
N LEU A 102 -9.42 4.71 -1.32
CA LEU A 102 -8.83 3.37 -1.20
C LEU A 102 -9.77 2.42 -0.45
N HIS A 103 -10.48 2.91 0.57
CA HIS A 103 -11.50 2.14 1.29
C HIS A 103 -12.63 1.72 0.36
N GLU A 104 -13.22 2.67 -0.37
CA GLU A 104 -14.29 2.36 -1.32
C GLU A 104 -13.83 1.42 -2.44
N ASP A 105 -12.63 1.62 -3.00
CA ASP A 105 -12.09 0.77 -4.06
C ASP A 105 -11.85 -0.68 -3.55
N ILE A 106 -11.29 -0.87 -2.35
CA ILE A 106 -11.12 -2.21 -1.76
C ILE A 106 -12.48 -2.86 -1.52
N ARG A 107 -13.44 -2.13 -0.94
CA ARG A 107 -14.79 -2.62 -0.69
C ARG A 107 -15.48 -3.05 -1.98
N ALA A 108 -15.38 -2.25 -3.03
CA ALA A 108 -16.01 -2.52 -4.31
C ALA A 108 -15.42 -3.76 -4.99
N VAL A 109 -14.11 -3.96 -4.91
CA VAL A 109 -13.42 -5.07 -5.58
C VAL A 109 -13.53 -6.39 -4.80
N THR A 110 -13.41 -6.34 -3.48
CA THR A 110 -13.30 -7.56 -2.63
C THR A 110 -14.58 -7.92 -1.88
N GLY A 111 -15.55 -6.99 -1.80
CA GLY A 111 -16.74 -7.14 -0.96
C GLY A 111 -16.48 -7.05 0.55
N LEU A 112 -15.24 -6.77 0.99
CA LEU A 112 -14.87 -6.59 2.39
C LEU A 112 -15.72 -5.46 3.02
N ARG A 113 -16.31 -5.72 4.20
CA ARG A 113 -17.26 -4.79 4.84
C ARG A 113 -16.72 -4.13 6.09
N ASP A 114 -16.17 -4.91 7.00
CA ASP A 114 -15.74 -4.44 8.31
C ASP A 114 -14.22 -4.28 8.34
N PHE A 115 -13.75 -3.13 7.87
CA PHE A 115 -12.32 -2.84 7.82
C PHE A 115 -12.02 -1.36 7.87
N GLY A 116 -10.79 -1.06 8.27
CA GLY A 116 -10.24 0.29 8.33
C GLY A 116 -8.91 0.38 7.63
N ILE A 117 -8.57 1.60 7.18
CA ILE A 117 -7.28 1.90 6.58
C ILE A 117 -6.63 3.04 7.33
N TYR A 118 -5.35 2.87 7.67
CA TYR A 118 -4.54 3.90 8.29
C TYR A 118 -3.38 4.28 7.37
N LEU A 119 -3.46 5.46 6.75
CA LEU A 119 -2.40 5.98 5.89
C LEU A 119 -1.45 6.87 6.71
N SER A 120 -0.20 6.42 6.84
CA SER A 120 0.88 7.20 7.44
C SER A 120 1.89 7.64 6.37
N LEU A 121 2.33 8.89 6.49
CA LEU A 121 3.29 9.53 5.59
C LEU A 121 4.55 9.95 6.34
N PRO A 122 5.43 9.01 6.73
CA PRO A 122 6.66 9.34 7.44
C PRO A 122 7.70 10.04 6.54
N SER A 123 8.52 10.90 7.15
CA SER A 123 9.82 11.26 6.58
C SER A 123 10.75 10.07 6.70
N ALA A 124 10.90 9.32 5.61
CA ALA A 124 11.62 8.05 5.59
C ALA A 124 12.57 7.95 4.39
N ALA A 125 13.56 7.08 4.52
CA ALA A 125 14.47 6.68 3.46
C ALA A 125 14.38 5.16 3.26
N TRP A 126 14.66 4.71 2.04
CA TRP A 126 14.66 3.31 1.65
C TRP A 126 15.93 3.01 0.86
N SER A 127 16.46 1.79 1.01
CA SER A 127 17.57 1.26 0.23
C SER A 127 17.33 -0.21 -0.04
N GLN A 128 17.40 -0.61 -1.31
CA GLN A 128 17.24 -1.98 -1.78
C GLN A 128 18.31 -2.26 -2.82
N GLY A 129 18.89 -3.47 -2.76
CA GLY A 129 19.86 -3.96 -3.73
C GLY A 129 19.23 -4.93 -4.74
N ASP A 130 20.04 -5.37 -5.69
CA ASP A 130 19.72 -6.46 -6.62
C ASP A 130 19.67 -7.83 -5.93
#